data_AF-A0A2E3ACB0-F1
#
_entry.id   AF-A0A2E3ACB0-F1
#
_cell.length_a   1.000
_cell.length_b   1.000
_cell.length_c   1.000
_cell.angle_alpha   90.00
_cell.angle_beta   90.00
_cell.angle_gamma   90.00
#
_symmetry.space_group_name_H-M   'P 1'
#
loop_
_entity.id
_entity.type
_entity.pdbx_description
1 polymer ?
#
loop_
_entity_poly.entity_id
_entity_poly.type
_entity_poly.pdbx_seq_one_letter_code
_entity_poly.pdbx_strand_id
1 'polypeptide(L)'
;MKQLLSLLNIDFLTKDDALKNWRMILFLSLLALIIISSGHLADKKIFEIAQLNNELKEMKSEFVEKRAYLMELKMESRVIESLREIGIKPAKTPPVKLTVELNKE
;
A
#
# COMPACT_ATOMS: atom_id res chain seq x y z
N MET A 1 -38.48 -38.72 -10.08
CA MET A 1 -37.38 -39.71 -10.07
C MET A 1 -36.81 -40.01 -11.47
N LYS A 2 -37.62 -40.25 -12.50
CA LYS A 2 -37.13 -40.58 -13.86
C LYS A 2 -36.22 -39.50 -14.50
N GLN A 3 -36.47 -38.23 -14.21
CA GLN A 3 -35.67 -37.11 -14.76
C GLN A 3 -34.26 -36.98 -14.16
N LEU A 4 -34.09 -37.31 -12.87
CA LEU A 4 -32.76 -37.35 -12.25
C LEU A 4 -31.95 -38.55 -12.76
N LEU A 5 -32.62 -39.70 -12.93
CA LEU A 5 -32.02 -40.89 -13.53
C LEU A 5 -31.57 -40.65 -14.97
N SER A 6 -32.32 -39.90 -15.79
CA SER A 6 -31.89 -39.54 -17.15
C SER A 6 -30.70 -38.57 -17.20
N LEU A 7 -30.53 -37.72 -16.18
CA LEU A 7 -29.33 -36.87 -16.06
C LEU A 7 -28.10 -37.70 -15.66
N LEU A 8 -28.27 -38.68 -14.76
CA LEU A 8 -27.21 -39.58 -14.33
C LEU A 8 -26.82 -40.60 -15.41
N ASN A 9 -27.79 -41.07 -16.19
CA ASN A 9 -27.61 -42.08 -17.24
C ASN A 9 -27.05 -41.52 -18.55
N ILE A 10 -26.52 -40.30 -18.57
CA ILE A 10 -25.83 -39.71 -19.74
C ILE A 10 -26.75 -39.51 -20.97
N ASP A 11 -28.06 -39.76 -20.85
CA ASP A 11 -29.05 -39.56 -21.91
C ASP A 11 -29.06 -38.14 -22.50
N PHE A 12 -28.58 -37.14 -21.75
CA PHE A 12 -28.39 -35.76 -22.22
C PHE A 12 -27.30 -35.66 -23.32
N LEU A 13 -26.29 -36.53 -23.29
CA LEU A 13 -25.17 -36.52 -24.23
C LEU A 13 -25.43 -37.34 -25.51
N THR A 14 -26.45 -38.21 -25.52
CA THR A 14 -26.67 -39.22 -26.59
C THR A 14 -27.98 -39.07 -27.37
N LYS A 15 -28.92 -38.23 -26.92
CA LYS A 15 -30.17 -37.93 -27.65
C LYS A 15 -29.94 -37.01 -28.86
N ASP A 16 -30.93 -36.86 -29.73
CA ASP A 16 -30.85 -36.13 -31.01
C ASP A 16 -30.27 -34.69 -30.92
N ASP A 17 -30.35 -34.05 -29.74
CA ASP A 17 -29.76 -32.73 -29.44
C ASP A 17 -28.31 -32.77 -28.88
N ALA A 18 -27.63 -33.92 -28.95
CA ALA A 18 -26.30 -34.16 -28.37
C ALA A 18 -25.26 -33.09 -28.73
N LEU A 19 -25.25 -32.61 -29.98
CA LEU A 19 -24.30 -31.59 -30.44
C LEU A 19 -24.43 -30.27 -29.66
N LYS A 20 -25.65 -29.86 -29.32
CA LYS A 20 -25.89 -28.63 -28.54
C LYS A 20 -25.37 -28.77 -27.11
N ASN A 21 -25.51 -29.96 -26.55
CA ASN A 21 -25.11 -30.30 -25.18
C ASN A 21 -23.58 -30.42 -25.06
N TRP A 22 -22.91 -31.01 -26.04
CA TRP A 22 -21.45 -31.01 -26.15
C TRP A 22 -20.86 -29.61 -26.23
N ARG A 23 -21.46 -28.72 -27.04
CA ARG A 23 -21.05 -27.31 -27.13
C ARG A 23 -21.19 -26.60 -25.77
N MET A 24 -22.26 -26.87 -25.02
CA MET A 24 -22.46 -26.30 -23.69
C MET A 24 -21.40 -26.80 -22.69
N ILE A 25 -21.05 -28.08 -22.72
CA ILE A 25 -20.04 -28.65 -21.82
C ILE A 25 -18.65 -28.09 -22.12
N LEU A 26 -18.28 -27.97 -23.39
CA LEU A 26 -17.04 -27.31 -23.80
C LEU A 26 -17.00 -25.85 -23.34
N PHE A 27 -18.12 -25.14 -23.47
CA PHE A 27 -18.22 -23.76 -22.98
C PHE A 27 -18.01 -23.67 -21.45
N LEU A 28 -18.67 -24.53 -20.66
CA LEU A 28 -18.52 -24.55 -19.21
C LEU A 28 -17.11 -24.99 -18.77
N SER A 29 -16.51 -25.94 -19.48
CA SER A 29 -15.13 -26.38 -19.23
C SER A 29 -14.13 -25.24 -19.50
N LEU A 30 -14.28 -24.53 -20.62
CA LEU A 30 -13.48 -23.35 -20.92
C LEU A 30 -13.66 -22.27 -19.84
N LEU A 31 -14.90 -22.01 -19.43
CA LEU A 31 -15.20 -21.03 -18.40
C LEU A 31 -14.57 -21.42 -17.05
N ALA A 32 -14.63 -22.70 -16.68
CA ALA A 32 -13.99 -23.20 -15.47
C ALA A 32 -12.46 -23.00 -15.51
N LEU A 33 -11.82 -23.27 -16.65
CA LEU A 33 -10.38 -23.01 -16.83
C LEU A 33 -10.05 -21.52 -16.68
N ILE A 34 -10.86 -20.62 -17.24
CA ILE A 34 -10.69 -19.17 -17.10
C ILE A 34 -10.78 -18.76 -15.63
N ILE A 35 -11.76 -19.28 -14.88
CA ILE A 35 -11.96 -18.97 -13.46
C ILE A 35 -10.76 -19.44 -12.64
N ILE A 36 -10.30 -20.68 -12.84
CA ILE A 36 -9.14 -21.23 -12.12
C ILE A 36 -7.89 -20.40 -12.41
N SER A 37 -7.65 -20.08 -13.69
CA SER A 37 -6.51 -19.27 -14.09
C SER A 37 -6.55 -17.86 -13.51
N SER A 38 -7.73 -17.22 -13.49
CA SER A 38 -7.90 -15.89 -12.93
C SER A 38 -7.71 -15.88 -11.41
N GLY A 39 -8.16 -16.94 -10.71
CA GLY A 39 -7.97 -17.09 -9.28
C GLY A 39 -6.49 -17.08 -8.90
N HIS A 40 -5.66 -17.87 -9.61
CA HIS A 40 -4.24 -17.94 -9.32
C HIS A 40 -3.50 -16.60 -9.53
N LEU A 41 -3.90 -15.82 -10.53
CA LEU A 41 -3.36 -14.47 -10.75
C LEU A 41 -3.78 -13.49 -9.63
N ALA A 42 -4.99 -13.63 -9.10
CA ALA A 42 -5.45 -12.84 -7.97
C ALA A 42 -4.66 -13.19 -6.69
N ASP A 43 -4.42 -14.48 -6.43
CA ASP A 43 -3.64 -14.94 -5.29
C ASP A 43 -2.22 -14.36 -5.30
N LYS A 44 -1.56 -14.38 -6.46
CA LYS A 44 -0.22 -13.79 -6.63
C LYS A 44 -0.22 -12.29 -6.30
N LYS A 45 -1.22 -11.55 -6.79
CA LYS A 45 -1.37 -10.12 -6.51
C LYS A 45 -1.61 -9.85 -5.02
N ILE A 46 -2.39 -10.69 -4.35
CA ILE A 46 -2.64 -10.55 -2.91
C ILE A 46 -1.33 -10.71 -2.12
N PHE A 47 -0.50 -11.67 -2.48
CA PHE A 47 0.81 -11.85 -1.85
C PHE A 47 1.73 -10.64 -2.08
N GLU A 48 1.77 -10.13 -3.32
CA GLU A 48 2.53 -8.93 -3.67
C GLU A 48 2.05 -7.69 -2.88
N ILE A 49 0.74 -7.50 -2.76
CA ILE A 49 0.15 -6.41 -1.96
C ILE A 49 0.54 -6.55 -0.47
N ALA A 50 0.55 -7.77 0.06
CA ALA A 50 0.96 -8.00 1.44
C ALA A 50 2.44 -7.66 1.66
N GLN A 51 3.32 -8.03 0.72
CA GLN A 51 4.73 -7.67 0.77
C GLN A 51 4.92 -6.15 0.72
N LEU A 52 4.30 -5.48 -0.26
CA LEU A 52 4.39 -4.02 -0.42
C LEU A 52 3.85 -3.28 0.81
N ASN A 53 2.80 -3.77 1.45
CA ASN A 53 2.29 -3.19 2.69
C ASN A 53 3.27 -3.31 3.86
N ASN A 54 4.01 -4.42 3.95
CA ASN A 54 5.04 -4.57 4.96
C ASN A 54 6.19 -3.57 4.73
N GLU A 55 6.67 -3.45 3.50
CA GLU A 55 7.71 -2.48 3.12
C GLU A 55 7.24 -1.03 3.42
N LEU A 56 6.00 -0.70 3.08
CA LEU A 56 5.40 0.60 3.37
C LEU A 56 5.32 0.86 4.88
N LYS A 57 4.96 -0.14 5.67
CA LYS A 57 4.90 -0.03 7.13
C LYS A 57 6.29 0.21 7.73
N GLU A 58 7.31 -0.49 7.22
CA GLU A 58 8.70 -0.32 7.65
C GLU A 58 9.19 1.10 7.35
N MET A 59 9.02 1.58 6.12
CA MET A 59 9.38 2.96 5.74
C MET A 59 8.66 4.02 6.59
N LYS A 60 7.36 3.81 6.90
CA LYS A 60 6.62 4.72 7.80
C LYS A 60 7.18 4.71 9.22
N SER A 61 7.56 3.53 9.72
CA SER A 61 8.17 3.40 11.05
C SER A 61 9.49 4.16 11.10
N GLU A 62 10.36 3.98 10.10
CA GLU A 62 11.63 4.71 10.00
C GLU A 62 11.40 6.22 9.93
N PHE A 63 10.44 6.68 9.11
CA PHE A 63 10.11 8.10 9.01
C PHE A 63 9.69 8.71 10.35
N VAL A 64 8.83 8.00 11.11
CA VAL A 64 8.37 8.46 12.43
C VAL A 64 9.54 8.53 13.41
N GLU A 65 10.41 7.53 13.43
CA GLU A 65 11.60 7.51 14.28
C GLU A 65 12.55 8.67 13.94
N LYS A 66 12.90 8.86 12.67
CA LYS A 66 13.76 9.96 12.22
C LYS A 66 13.14 11.32 12.53
N ARG A 67 11.83 11.48 12.34
CA ARG A 67 11.13 12.71 12.69
C ARG A 67 11.19 12.99 14.19
N ALA A 68 10.99 11.99 15.04
CA ALA A 68 11.11 12.12 16.49
C ALA A 68 12.53 12.53 16.89
N TYR A 69 13.55 11.87 16.33
CA TYR A 69 14.95 12.21 16.55
C TYR A 69 15.29 13.65 16.14
N LEU A 70 14.82 14.09 14.96
CA LEU A 70 14.99 15.48 14.52
C LEU A 70 14.30 16.48 15.44
N MET A 71 13.12 16.13 15.96
CA MET A 71 12.40 16.98 16.91
C MET A 71 13.19 17.12 18.21
N GLU A 72 13.75 16.02 18.72
CA GLU A 72 14.63 16.02 19.88
C GLU A 72 15.85 16.93 19.65
N LEU A 73 16.54 16.80 18.52
CA LEU A 73 17.68 17.65 18.17
C LEU A 73 17.32 19.14 18.07
N LYS A 74 16.10 19.46 17.62
CA LYS A 74 15.61 20.84 17.51
C LYS A 74 15.12 21.43 18.84
N MET A 75 15.05 20.64 19.92
CA MET A 75 14.61 21.15 21.21
C MET A 75 15.54 22.26 21.69
N GLU A 76 14.94 23.40 22.06
CA GLU A 76 15.67 24.57 22.53
C GLU A 76 16.59 24.22 23.72
N SER A 77 16.14 23.39 24.65
CA SER A 77 16.95 22.91 25.77
C SER A 77 18.23 22.18 25.32
N ARG A 78 18.12 21.30 24.32
CA ARG A 78 19.24 20.52 23.78
C ARG A 78 20.19 21.41 22.98
N VAL A 79 19.66 22.38 22.23
CA VAL A 79 20.44 23.40 21.53
C VAL A 79 21.21 24.27 22.53
N ILE A 80 20.55 24.79 23.57
CA ILE A 80 21.17 25.58 24.64
C ILE A 80 22.26 24.80 25.35
N GLU A 81 22.02 23.51 25.65
CA GLU A 81 23.01 22.65 26.29
C GLU A 81 24.25 22.47 25.41
N SER A 82 24.09 22.18 24.12
CA SER A 82 25.21 22.05 23.18
C SER A 82 26.00 23.35 22.99
N LEU A 83 25.33 24.50 23.02
CA LEU A 83 25.94 25.82 22.86
C LEU A 83 26.61 26.35 24.13
N ARG A 84 26.39 25.69 25.28
CA ARG A 84 26.95 26.09 26.58
C ARG A 84 28.48 26.02 26.59
N GLU A 85 29.06 25.03 25.92
CA GLU A 85 30.52 24.85 25.80
C GLU A 85 31.19 26.02 25.07
N ILE A 86 30.47 26.63 24.12
CA ILE A 86 30.95 27.74 23.29
C ILE A 86 30.57 29.10 23.93
N GLY A 87 29.87 29.09 25.07
CA GLY A 87 29.48 30.28 25.81
C GLY A 87 28.30 31.07 25.19
N ILE A 88 27.65 30.53 24.16
CA ILE A 88 26.53 31.18 23.48
C ILE A 88 25.26 31.01 24.33
N LYS A 89 24.50 32.10 24.54
CA LYS A 89 23.28 32.13 25.34
C LYS A 89 22.11 32.71 24.54
N PRO A 90 20.88 32.26 24.82
CA PRO A 90 19.70 32.85 24.19
C PRO A 90 19.57 34.33 24.54
N ALA A 91 19.18 35.13 23.55
CA ALA A 91 18.94 36.56 23.73
C ALA A 91 17.72 36.78 24.62
N LYS A 92 17.87 37.54 25.70
CA LYS A 92 16.77 37.92 26.60
C LYS A 92 15.90 39.05 26.05
N THR A 93 16.45 39.82 25.12
CA THR A 93 15.83 40.99 24.53
C THR A 93 15.72 40.81 23.02
N PRO A 94 14.63 41.27 22.39
CA PRO A 94 14.50 41.23 20.94
C PRO A 94 15.61 42.05 20.24
N PRO A 95 16.01 41.68 19.01
CA PRO A 95 17.01 42.43 18.26
C PRO A 95 16.48 43.81 17.86
N VAL A 96 17.37 44.81 17.88
CA VAL A 96 17.04 46.18 17.47
C VAL A 96 17.25 46.33 15.96
N LYS A 97 16.27 46.89 15.26
CA LYS A 97 16.40 47.23 13.84
C LYS A 97 17.30 48.45 13.70
N LEU A 98 18.48 48.27 13.10
CA LEU A 98 19.35 49.38 12.71
C LEU A 98 18.85 49.98 11.39
N THR A 99 18.32 51.20 11.45
CA THR A 99 18.02 52.01 10.26
C THR A 99 19.16 53.01 10.09
N VAL A 100 19.86 52.95 8.96
CA VAL A 100 20.96 53.87 8.67
C VAL A 100 20.37 55.15 8.06
N GLU A 101 20.46 56.27 8.76
CA GLU A 101 20.21 57.58 8.17
C GLU A 101 21.48 58.07 7.51
N LEU A 102 21.50 58.08 6.17
CA LEU A 102 22.55 58.72 5.39
C LEU A 102 22.37 60.24 5.50
N ASN A 103 23.05 60.88 6.45
CA ASN A 103 23.23 62.33 6.43
C ASN A 103 24.05 62.69 5.19
N LYS A 104 23.39 63.32 4.21
CA LYS A 104 24.04 64.00 3.10
C LYS A 104 24.39 65.41 3.56
N GLU A 105 25.68 65.63 3.82
CA GLU A 105 26.29 66.97 3.67
C GLU A 105 26.35 67.35 2.18
#